data_AF-A0A2N1QKT4-F1
#
_entry.id   AF-A0A2N1QKT4-F1
#
_cell.length_a   1.000
_cell.length_b   1.000
_cell.length_c   1.000
_cell.angle_alpha   90.00
_cell.angle_beta   90.00
_cell.angle_gamma   90.00
#
_symmetry.space_group_name_H-M   'P 1'
#
loop_
_entity.id
_entity.type
_entity.pdbx_description
1 polymer ?
#
loop_
_entity_poly.entity_id
_entity_poly.type
_entity_poly.pdbx_seq_one_letter_code
_entity_poly.pdbx_strand_id
1 'polypeptide(L)'
;MSYCDVLVPGPWWNSLTYTTELNVPLGARVVVPLGRGERIGFVQRLNNAVQEGDGAFSIRRIKRIIDDVSFFPPSVWELFDWGGRVFLCGTGELLRIGIPSAFLSPSDATPVPLPLPRMATKAQEELFFYSCSFQERCKKFLALLERSERFLVLFPEQGLASAFWKQLPEYQKKETILWPSQGGKKLLAAWIQARNNIPRGIIGGPGAVFAPLQQIETIIVDEESSGAYRSYKKPLVNARTLAGKRARLESALLVLSGRVPSSRIFLRGKPQSNERPVRNNVRIVDLREAFASSVQGVGD
;
A
#
# COMPACT_ATOMS: atom_id res chain seq x y z
N MET A 1 19.31 28.55 -16.31
CA MET A 1 18.76 28.24 -14.98
C MET A 1 17.49 27.45 -15.20
N SER A 2 17.36 26.26 -14.61
CA SER A 2 16.21 25.38 -14.82
C SER A 2 15.31 25.42 -13.59
N TYR A 3 14.05 25.08 -13.78
CA TYR A 3 13.08 24.99 -12.69
C TYR A 3 12.62 23.54 -12.56
N CYS A 4 12.21 23.16 -11.36
CA CYS A 4 11.62 21.85 -11.14
C CYS A 4 10.53 21.93 -10.08
N ASP A 5 9.49 21.16 -10.30
CA ASP A 5 8.39 21.01 -9.38
C ASP A 5 8.69 19.85 -8.43
N VAL A 6 8.59 20.10 -7.14
CA VAL A 6 8.97 19.17 -6.08
C VAL A 6 7.75 18.86 -5.22
N LEU A 7 7.43 17.57 -5.11
CA LEU A 7 6.44 17.05 -4.18
C LEU A 7 7.04 16.99 -2.77
N VAL A 8 6.53 17.80 -1.86
CA VAL A 8 6.92 17.76 -0.45
C VAL A 8 5.90 16.89 0.31
N PRO A 9 6.32 15.86 1.07
CA PRO A 9 5.39 15.05 1.85
C PRO A 9 4.71 15.84 2.98
N GLY A 10 3.43 16.11 2.83
CA GLY A 10 2.63 16.92 3.75
C GLY A 10 1.34 17.40 3.09
N PRO A 11 0.61 18.35 3.72
CA PRO A 11 -0.77 18.69 3.37
C PRO A 11 -0.88 19.64 2.18
N TRP A 12 -0.04 19.45 1.16
CA TRP A 12 0.00 20.28 -0.04
C TRP A 12 -0.60 19.52 -1.22
N TRP A 13 -1.50 20.20 -1.94
CA TRP A 13 -2.15 19.63 -3.10
C TRP A 13 -1.23 19.57 -4.32
N ASN A 14 -0.50 20.67 -4.52
CA ASN A 14 0.40 20.85 -5.65
C ASN A 14 1.85 20.70 -5.22
N SER A 15 2.69 20.31 -6.17
CA SER A 15 4.13 20.47 -6.07
C SER A 15 4.52 21.93 -5.91
N LEU A 16 5.67 22.17 -5.29
CA LEU A 16 6.26 23.49 -5.12
C LEU A 16 7.42 23.65 -6.11
N THR A 17 7.48 24.80 -6.77
CA THR A 17 8.52 25.08 -7.78
C THR A 17 9.80 25.59 -7.11
N TYR A 18 10.94 25.06 -7.55
CA TYR A 18 12.27 25.45 -7.11
C TYR A 18 13.20 25.67 -8.31
N THR A 19 14.27 26.44 -8.12
CA THR A 19 15.35 26.57 -9.10
C THR A 19 16.42 25.50 -8.89
N THR A 20 17.01 25.04 -9.99
CA THR A 20 18.14 24.12 -10.02
C THR A 20 19.11 24.46 -11.15
N GLU A 21 20.40 24.31 -10.87
CA GLU A 21 21.48 24.37 -11.87
C GLU A 21 22.00 22.97 -12.22
N LEU A 22 21.59 21.96 -11.46
CA LEU A 22 22.03 20.59 -11.60
C LEU A 22 20.99 19.79 -12.40
N ASN A 23 21.46 18.79 -13.14
CA ASN A 23 20.58 17.82 -13.77
C ASN A 23 19.98 16.94 -12.67
N VAL A 24 18.70 17.16 -12.35
CA VAL A 24 18.02 16.43 -11.27
C VAL A 24 17.10 15.36 -11.89
N PRO A 25 17.30 14.08 -11.57
CA PRO A 25 16.43 13.02 -12.07
C PRO A 25 14.99 13.17 -11.57
N LEU A 26 14.02 12.84 -12.41
CA LEU A 26 12.63 12.70 -11.98
C LEU A 26 12.53 11.61 -10.90
N GLY A 27 11.73 11.87 -9.88
CA GLY A 27 11.51 11.00 -8.73
C GLY A 27 12.65 11.01 -7.68
N ALA A 28 13.76 11.70 -7.93
CA ALA A 28 14.86 11.77 -6.96
C ALA A 28 14.48 12.54 -5.69
N ARG A 29 14.99 12.10 -4.53
CA ARG A 29 14.89 12.89 -3.29
C ARG A 29 15.80 14.11 -3.35
N VAL A 30 15.28 15.24 -2.91
CA VAL A 30 15.98 16.52 -2.81
C VAL A 30 15.72 17.17 -1.46
N VAL A 31 16.68 17.94 -0.96
CA VAL A 31 16.50 18.83 0.18
C VAL A 31 16.09 20.20 -0.33
N VAL A 32 14.91 20.66 0.09
CA VAL A 32 14.35 21.96 -0.31
C VAL A 32 14.07 22.85 0.90
N PRO A 33 14.25 24.17 0.77
CA PRO A 33 13.83 25.11 1.79
C PRO A 33 12.30 25.25 1.80
N LEU A 34 11.68 25.17 2.97
CA LEU A 34 10.25 25.40 3.15
C LEU A 34 9.99 26.13 4.47
N GLY A 35 9.38 27.32 4.38
CA GLY A 35 9.23 28.22 5.54
C GLY A 35 10.60 28.61 6.10
N ARG A 36 10.82 28.36 7.40
CA ARG A 36 12.09 28.60 8.10
C ARG A 36 13.03 27.39 8.12
N GLY A 37 12.62 26.24 7.58
CA GLY A 37 13.37 24.99 7.69
C GLY A 37 13.63 24.33 6.34
N GLU A 38 14.11 23.09 6.41
CA GLU A 38 14.36 22.22 5.28
C GLU A 38 13.41 21.02 5.30
N ARG A 39 13.06 20.53 4.12
CA ARG A 39 12.24 19.33 3.95
C ARG A 39 12.82 18.46 2.85
N ILE A 40 12.58 17.16 2.97
CA ILE A 40 12.75 16.24 1.85
C ILE A 40 11.57 16.44 0.90
N GLY A 41 11.88 16.55 -0.38
CA GLY A 41 10.90 16.52 -1.45
C GLY A 41 11.33 15.56 -2.56
N PHE A 42 10.45 15.31 -3.51
CA PHE A 42 10.67 14.43 -4.64
C PHE A 42 10.44 15.19 -5.94
N VAL A 43 11.39 15.13 -6.87
CA VAL A 43 11.26 15.84 -8.15
C VAL A 43 10.14 15.22 -8.98
N GLN A 44 9.13 16.01 -9.34
CA GLN A 44 7.98 15.55 -10.12
C GLN A 44 8.08 15.95 -11.58
N ARG A 45 8.51 17.19 -11.86
CA ARG A 45 8.58 17.72 -13.22
C ARG A 45 9.78 18.65 -13.37
N LEU A 46 10.39 18.63 -14.55
CA LEU A 46 11.38 19.63 -14.96
C LEU A 46 10.70 20.66 -15.86
N ASN A 47 11.02 21.93 -15.63
CA ASN A 47 10.42 23.10 -16.28
C ASN A 47 11.53 23.97 -16.88
N ASN A 48 11.37 24.33 -18.15
CA ASN A 48 12.29 25.25 -18.83
C ASN A 48 11.92 26.73 -18.62
N ALA A 49 10.68 26.99 -18.19
CA ALA A 49 10.18 28.32 -17.86
C ALA A 49 9.10 28.20 -16.79
N VAL A 50 8.93 29.23 -15.97
CA VAL A 50 7.85 29.36 -14.99
C VAL A 50 7.01 30.55 -15.41
N GLN A 51 5.68 30.40 -15.39
CA GLN A 51 4.80 31.58 -15.42
C GLN A 51 4.94 32.27 -14.06
N GLU A 52 5.74 33.32 -14.00
CA GLU A 52 5.75 34.21 -12.85
C GLU A 52 4.32 34.78 -12.71
N GLY A 53 3.60 34.34 -11.68
CA GLY A 53 2.34 35.00 -11.32
C GLY A 53 2.63 36.42 -10.83
N ASP A 54 1.63 37.29 -10.87
CA ASP A 54 1.71 38.73 -10.53
C ASP A 54 2.19 39.08 -9.10
N GLY A 55 2.67 38.11 -8.32
CA GLY A 55 3.16 38.27 -6.95
C GLY A 55 4.69 38.32 -6.84
N ALA A 56 5.19 39.17 -5.95
CA ALA A 56 6.61 39.32 -5.60
C ALA A 56 7.17 38.12 -4.78
N PHE A 57 7.01 36.89 -5.25
CA PHE A 57 7.53 35.70 -4.60
C PHE A 57 8.85 35.26 -5.24
N SER A 58 9.92 35.17 -4.44
CA SER A 58 11.20 34.65 -4.91
C SER A 58 11.20 33.12 -4.90
N ILE A 59 11.45 32.52 -6.07
CA ILE A 59 11.60 31.07 -6.22
C ILE A 59 12.92 30.65 -5.57
N ARG A 60 12.84 29.77 -4.58
CA ARG A 60 14.02 29.29 -3.83
C ARG A 60 14.74 28.18 -4.60
N ARG A 61 16.02 27.98 -4.30
CA ARG A 61 16.87 26.94 -4.90
C ARG A 61 16.77 25.60 -4.15
N ILE A 62 16.89 24.48 -4.88
CA ILE A 62 17.21 23.18 -4.27
C ILE A 62 18.56 23.28 -3.54
N LYS A 63 18.60 22.82 -2.29
CA LYS A 63 19.83 22.83 -1.48
C LYS A 63 20.74 21.65 -1.78
N ARG A 64 20.17 20.46 -1.94
CA ARG A 64 20.93 19.22 -2.13
C ARG A 64 20.11 18.19 -2.89
N ILE A 65 20.75 17.45 -3.79
CA ILE A 65 20.19 16.24 -4.41
C ILE A 65 20.67 15.05 -3.59
N ILE A 66 19.76 14.15 -3.23
CA ILE A 66 20.08 12.97 -2.41
C ILE A 66 20.23 11.75 -3.29
N ASP A 67 19.28 11.51 -4.21
CA ASP A 67 19.32 10.34 -5.09
C ASP A 67 19.70 10.76 -6.53
N ASP A 68 20.49 9.94 -7.20
CA ASP A 68 20.91 10.08 -8.60
C ASP A 68 19.96 9.37 -9.58
N VAL A 69 18.96 8.68 -9.07
CA VAL A 69 17.90 8.01 -9.82
C VAL A 69 16.54 8.20 -9.14
N SER A 70 15.45 7.84 -9.83
CA SER A 70 14.10 7.90 -9.27
C SER A 70 13.98 7.06 -8.01
N PHE A 71 13.45 7.63 -6.92
CA PHE A 71 13.32 6.95 -5.63
C PHE A 71 12.41 5.72 -5.69
N PHE A 72 11.37 5.79 -6.53
CA PHE A 72 10.42 4.71 -6.79
C PHE A 72 10.36 4.29 -8.26
N PRO A 73 9.93 3.05 -8.52
CA PRO A 73 9.48 2.63 -9.84
C PRO A 73 8.28 3.44 -10.35
N PRO A 74 8.07 3.55 -11.68
CA PRO A 74 6.94 4.29 -12.25
C PRO A 74 5.57 3.82 -11.75
N SER A 75 5.36 2.52 -11.54
CA SER A 75 4.07 1.99 -11.06
C SER A 75 3.74 2.46 -9.65
N VAL A 76 4.75 2.57 -8.77
CA VAL A 76 4.58 3.05 -7.41
C VAL A 76 4.31 4.56 -7.41
N TRP A 77 5.02 5.33 -8.25
CA TRP A 77 4.73 6.76 -8.43
C TRP A 77 3.29 7.00 -8.91
N GLU A 78 2.85 6.25 -9.92
CA GLU A 78 1.48 6.32 -10.45
C GLU A 78 0.44 5.91 -9.41
N LEU A 79 0.74 4.96 -8.50
CA LEU A 79 -0.15 4.62 -7.39
C LEU A 79 -0.34 5.81 -6.44
N PHE A 80 0.75 6.51 -6.09
CA PHE A 80 0.70 7.68 -5.22
C PHE A 80 -0.03 8.86 -5.89
N ASP A 81 0.27 9.15 -7.15
CA ASP A 81 -0.39 10.23 -7.90
C ASP A 81 -1.90 9.97 -8.05
N TRP A 82 -2.25 8.78 -8.55
CA TRP A 82 -3.64 8.38 -8.72
C TRP A 82 -4.39 8.39 -7.39
N GLY A 83 -3.77 7.87 -6.32
CA GLY A 83 -4.36 7.86 -4.99
C GLY A 83 -4.58 9.27 -4.45
N GLY A 84 -3.59 10.16 -4.60
CA GLY A 84 -3.69 11.56 -4.19
C GLY A 84 -4.88 12.29 -4.84
N ARG A 85 -5.10 12.04 -6.13
CA ARG A 85 -6.25 12.58 -6.90
C ARG A 85 -7.58 11.92 -6.51
N VAL A 86 -7.65 10.59 -6.44
CA VAL A 86 -8.90 9.87 -6.18
C VAL A 86 -9.42 10.09 -4.76
N PHE A 87 -8.52 10.19 -3.78
CA PHE A 87 -8.90 10.42 -2.38
C PHE A 87 -8.87 11.90 -1.99
N LEU A 88 -8.62 12.80 -2.94
CA LEU A 88 -8.61 14.23 -2.72
C LEU A 88 -7.74 14.64 -1.51
N CYS A 89 -6.50 14.15 -1.47
CA CYS A 89 -5.53 14.46 -0.41
C CYS A 89 -4.18 14.96 -0.95
N GLY A 90 -4.01 14.97 -2.27
CA GLY A 90 -2.73 15.29 -2.92
C GLY A 90 -1.70 14.17 -2.77
N THR A 91 -0.75 14.13 -3.70
CA THR A 91 0.30 13.09 -3.73
C THR A 91 1.21 13.19 -2.49
N GLY A 92 1.47 14.41 -1.99
CA GLY A 92 2.30 14.65 -0.81
C GLY A 92 1.78 14.02 0.48
N GLU A 93 0.48 14.10 0.76
CA GLU A 93 -0.10 13.47 1.96
C GLU A 93 -0.02 11.94 1.88
N LEU A 94 -0.22 11.39 0.68
CA LEU A 94 -0.17 9.95 0.48
C LEU A 94 1.26 9.42 0.62
N LEU A 95 2.26 10.12 0.07
CA LEU A 95 3.68 9.83 0.26
C LEU A 95 4.06 9.85 1.75
N ARG A 96 3.54 10.82 2.51
CA ARG A 96 3.81 10.95 3.95
C ARG A 96 3.37 9.72 4.75
N ILE A 97 2.27 9.05 4.36
CA ILE A 97 1.82 7.83 5.05
C ILE A 97 2.39 6.54 4.46
N GLY A 98 2.80 6.55 3.18
CA GLY A 98 3.38 5.39 2.51
C GLY A 98 4.88 5.22 2.70
N ILE A 99 5.58 6.27 3.15
CA ILE A 99 7.04 6.30 3.32
C ILE A 99 7.41 6.36 4.80
N PRO A 100 8.32 5.49 5.29
CA PRO A 100 8.87 5.62 6.64
C PRO A 100 9.50 6.99 6.87
N SER A 101 9.23 7.60 8.03
CA SER A 101 9.71 8.95 8.36
C SER A 101 11.22 9.12 8.26
N ALA A 102 12.01 8.05 8.44
CA ALA A 102 13.46 8.06 8.28
C ALA A 102 13.90 8.49 6.85
N PHE A 103 13.13 8.13 5.82
CA PHE A 103 13.38 8.57 4.44
C PHE A 103 12.89 9.98 4.15
N LEU A 104 12.05 10.53 5.02
CA LEU A 104 11.54 11.91 4.97
C LEU A 104 12.39 12.88 5.81
N SER A 105 13.43 12.36 6.47
CA SER A 105 14.46 13.14 7.12
C SER A 105 15.70 13.22 6.22
N PRO A 106 16.44 14.34 6.23
CA PRO A 106 17.71 14.45 5.53
C PRO A 106 18.64 13.31 5.95
N SER A 107 18.95 12.44 5.01
CA SER A 107 19.81 11.26 5.16
C SER A 107 20.60 11.07 3.87
N ASP A 108 21.64 10.25 3.92
CA ASP A 108 22.41 9.91 2.74
C ASP A 108 21.60 9.06 1.76
N ALA A 109 22.07 9.03 0.52
CA ALA A 109 21.49 8.18 -0.52
C ALA A 109 21.49 6.72 -0.04
N THR A 110 20.33 6.07 -0.12
CA THR A 110 20.29 4.61 -0.05
C THR A 110 20.25 4.10 -1.48
N PRO A 111 21.11 3.13 -1.86
CA PRO A 111 21.12 2.58 -3.19
C PRO A 111 19.71 2.21 -3.63
N VAL A 112 19.31 2.71 -4.79
CA VAL A 112 18.01 2.41 -5.37
C VAL A 112 18.22 1.26 -6.36
N PRO A 113 17.56 0.12 -6.19
CA PRO A 113 17.56 -0.91 -7.21
C PRO A 113 16.90 -0.36 -8.47
N LEU A 114 17.46 -0.69 -9.63
CA LEU A 114 16.88 -0.30 -10.90
C LEU A 114 15.41 -0.77 -11.00
N PRO A 115 14.51 0.05 -11.57
CA PRO A 115 13.16 -0.37 -11.86
C PRO A 115 13.21 -1.65 -12.71
N LEU A 116 12.49 -2.68 -12.29
CA LEU A 116 12.38 -3.89 -13.08
C LEU A 116 11.43 -3.64 -14.27
N PRO A 117 11.69 -4.23 -15.44
CA PRO A 117 10.83 -4.07 -16.59
C PRO A 117 9.40 -4.51 -16.23
N ARG A 118 8.43 -3.72 -16.69
CA ARG A 118 7.01 -4.02 -16.52
C ARG A 118 6.71 -5.34 -17.23
N MET A 119 5.99 -6.24 -16.56
CA MET A 119 5.56 -7.48 -17.19
C MET A 119 4.66 -7.20 -18.39
N ALA A 120 4.71 -8.06 -19.40
CA ALA A 120 3.85 -7.98 -20.57
C ALA A 120 2.37 -7.92 -20.13
N THR A 121 1.61 -7.03 -20.78
CA THR A 121 0.21 -6.78 -20.48
C THR A 121 -0.65 -8.01 -20.76
N LYS A 122 -0.90 -8.83 -19.73
CA LYS A 122 -2.10 -9.66 -19.69
C LYS A 122 -3.27 -8.78 -19.26
N ALA A 123 -4.48 -9.13 -19.70
CA ALA A 123 -5.67 -8.50 -19.15
C ALA A 123 -5.68 -8.74 -17.64
N GLN A 124 -5.94 -7.69 -16.85
CA GLN A 124 -6.06 -7.82 -15.40
C GLN A 124 -7.20 -8.80 -15.10
N GLU A 125 -6.89 -9.93 -14.46
CA GLU A 125 -7.88 -10.90 -14.02
C GLU A 125 -8.33 -10.59 -12.59
N GLU A 126 -9.61 -10.83 -12.32
CA GLU A 126 -10.19 -10.71 -10.98
C GLU A 126 -10.82 -12.04 -10.58
N LEU A 127 -10.53 -12.49 -9.36
CA LEU A 127 -11.11 -13.68 -8.77
C LEU A 127 -11.88 -13.31 -7.51
N PHE A 128 -13.09 -13.85 -7.39
CA PHE A 128 -13.96 -13.68 -6.22
C PHE A 128 -14.09 -15.00 -5.50
N PHE A 129 -13.71 -15.05 -4.21
CA PHE A 129 -13.81 -16.26 -3.40
C PHE A 129 -14.31 -15.93 -2.00
N TYR A 130 -15.46 -16.48 -1.61
CA TYR A 130 -16.09 -16.16 -0.34
C TYR A 130 -16.40 -17.43 0.44
N SER A 131 -15.93 -17.49 1.68
CA SER A 131 -16.22 -18.59 2.61
C SER A 131 -16.24 -18.10 4.05
N CYS A 132 -17.20 -18.62 4.82
CA CYS A 132 -17.28 -18.40 6.26
C CYS A 132 -16.06 -18.96 7.01
N SER A 133 -15.42 -20.00 6.47
CA SER A 133 -14.27 -20.68 7.08
C SER A 133 -12.96 -19.96 6.74
N PHE A 134 -12.27 -19.44 7.76
CA PHE A 134 -10.95 -18.84 7.57
C PHE A 134 -9.96 -19.84 6.96
N GLN A 135 -9.98 -21.09 7.41
CA GLN A 135 -9.12 -22.17 6.92
C GLN A 135 -9.35 -22.46 5.44
N GLU A 136 -10.59 -22.44 4.95
CA GLU A 136 -10.87 -22.61 3.51
C GLU A 136 -10.30 -21.46 2.68
N ARG A 137 -10.43 -20.22 3.16
CA ARG A 137 -9.83 -19.04 2.51
C ARG A 137 -8.31 -19.15 2.49
N CYS A 138 -7.69 -19.52 3.61
CA CYS A 138 -6.25 -19.74 3.67
C CYS A 138 -5.78 -20.82 2.70
N LYS A 139 -6.47 -21.98 2.63
CA LYS A 139 -6.16 -23.05 1.66
C LYS A 139 -6.20 -22.54 0.22
N LYS A 140 -7.24 -21.77 -0.12
CA LYS A 140 -7.37 -21.17 -1.46
C LYS A 140 -6.25 -20.18 -1.75
N PHE A 141 -5.86 -19.36 -0.78
CA PHE A 141 -4.76 -18.42 -0.92
C PHE A 141 -3.44 -19.14 -1.16
N LEU A 142 -3.09 -20.13 -0.33
CA LEU A 142 -1.86 -20.91 -0.49
C LEU A 142 -1.74 -21.52 -1.89
N ALA A 143 -2.81 -22.14 -2.39
CA ALA A 143 -2.84 -22.73 -3.74
C ALA A 143 -2.63 -21.70 -4.87
N LEU A 144 -3.06 -20.44 -4.67
CA LEU A 144 -2.81 -19.35 -5.63
C LEU A 144 -1.36 -18.84 -5.52
N LEU A 145 -0.84 -18.74 -4.30
CA LEU A 145 0.51 -18.23 -4.03
C LEU A 145 1.61 -19.21 -4.50
N GLU A 146 1.35 -20.51 -4.54
CA GLU A 146 2.27 -21.52 -5.09
C GLU A 146 2.68 -21.22 -6.53
N ARG A 147 1.76 -20.65 -7.33
CA ARG A 147 1.97 -20.32 -8.75
C ARG A 147 2.41 -18.88 -8.99
N SER A 148 2.58 -18.10 -7.92
CA SER A 148 2.88 -16.68 -8.01
C SER A 148 4.34 -16.43 -7.60
N GLU A 149 5.10 -15.81 -8.49
CA GLU A 149 6.48 -15.41 -8.21
C GLU A 149 6.53 -14.30 -7.18
N ARG A 150 5.63 -13.30 -7.25
CA ARG A 150 5.52 -12.28 -6.20
C ARG A 150 4.10 -11.93 -5.86
N PHE A 151 3.85 -11.76 -4.57
CA PHE A 151 2.51 -11.54 -4.07
C PHE A 151 2.42 -10.54 -2.92
N LEU A 152 1.23 -9.93 -2.81
CA LEU A 152 0.83 -9.10 -1.68
C LEU A 152 -0.50 -9.62 -1.14
N VAL A 153 -0.54 -9.98 0.14
CA VAL A 153 -1.77 -10.39 0.82
C VAL A 153 -2.11 -9.38 1.91
N LEU A 154 -3.30 -8.80 1.79
CA LEU A 154 -3.84 -7.83 2.73
C LEU A 154 -4.92 -8.49 3.57
N PHE A 155 -4.82 -8.28 4.88
CA PHE A 155 -5.87 -8.58 5.86
C PHE A 155 -6.35 -7.28 6.50
N PRO A 156 -7.58 -7.25 7.03
CA PRO A 156 -8.09 -6.05 7.71
C PRO A 156 -7.32 -5.75 9.00
N GLU A 157 -6.75 -6.79 9.64
CA GLU A 157 -6.08 -6.69 10.94
C GLU A 157 -4.78 -7.49 10.97
N GLN A 158 -3.83 -7.04 11.78
CA GLN A 158 -2.52 -7.68 11.93
C GLN A 158 -2.61 -9.11 12.50
N GLY A 159 -3.61 -9.38 13.35
CA GLY A 159 -3.81 -10.70 13.94
C GLY A 159 -4.11 -11.76 12.88
N LEU A 160 -4.98 -11.45 11.92
CA LEU A 160 -5.32 -12.33 10.79
C LEU A 160 -4.13 -12.51 9.84
N ALA A 161 -3.39 -11.44 9.56
CA ALA A 161 -2.15 -11.51 8.78
C ALA A 161 -1.13 -12.47 9.43
N SER A 162 -0.94 -12.37 10.74
CA SER A 162 -0.06 -13.27 11.50
C SER A 162 -0.56 -14.72 11.49
N ALA A 163 -1.88 -14.92 11.65
CA ALA A 163 -2.49 -16.25 11.62
C ALA A 163 -2.33 -16.94 10.25
N PHE A 164 -2.45 -16.20 9.15
CA PHE A 164 -2.20 -16.72 7.81
C PHE A 164 -0.70 -16.96 7.56
N TRP A 165 0.17 -16.02 7.96
CA TRP A 165 1.62 -16.18 7.81
C TRP A 165 2.15 -17.43 8.54
N LYS A 166 1.57 -17.78 9.70
CA LYS A 166 1.90 -19.03 10.42
C LYS A 166 1.56 -20.31 9.63
N GLN A 167 0.56 -20.27 8.75
CA GLN A 167 0.14 -21.40 7.91
C GLN A 167 0.99 -21.57 6.66
N LEU A 168 1.84 -20.60 6.31
CA LEU A 168 2.76 -20.74 5.19
C LEU A 168 3.73 -21.91 5.44
N PRO A 169 4.14 -22.63 4.38
CA PRO A 169 5.28 -23.53 4.46
C PRO A 169 6.56 -22.80 4.89
N GLU A 170 7.46 -23.48 5.60
CA GLU A 170 8.70 -22.87 6.14
C GLU A 170 9.59 -22.23 5.06
N TYR A 171 9.64 -22.81 3.85
CA TYR A 171 10.39 -22.22 2.74
C TYR A 171 9.77 -20.87 2.29
N GLN A 172 8.44 -20.78 2.17
CA GLN A 172 7.76 -19.53 1.82
C GLN A 172 7.87 -18.49 2.94
N LYS A 173 7.86 -18.90 4.21
CA LYS A 173 8.02 -17.99 5.34
C LYS A 173 9.35 -17.23 5.29
N LYS A 174 10.44 -17.90 4.91
CA LYS A 174 11.77 -17.28 4.78
C LYS A 174 11.83 -16.23 3.67
N GLU A 175 11.02 -16.41 2.63
CA GLU A 175 10.94 -15.50 1.49
C GLU A 175 9.82 -14.45 1.63
N THR A 176 9.05 -14.49 2.71
CA THR A 176 7.87 -13.64 2.91
C THR A 176 8.02 -12.75 4.14
N ILE A 177 7.82 -11.45 3.96
CA ILE A 177 7.79 -10.51 5.06
C ILE A 177 6.37 -10.41 5.63
N LEU A 178 6.22 -10.68 6.93
CA LEU A 178 5.06 -10.22 7.70
C LEU A 178 5.22 -8.72 7.95
N TRP A 179 4.47 -7.91 7.22
CA TRP A 179 4.56 -6.45 7.25
C TRP A 179 4.27 -5.94 8.67
N PRO A 180 5.15 -5.13 9.27
CA PRO A 180 4.94 -4.59 10.60
C PRO A 180 3.72 -3.66 10.66
N SER A 181 2.90 -3.79 11.71
CA SER A 181 1.76 -2.89 11.96
C SER A 181 2.17 -1.53 12.54
N GLN A 182 3.34 -1.44 13.17
CA GLN A 182 3.84 -0.24 13.83
C GLN A 182 5.05 0.34 13.09
N GLY A 183 5.23 1.66 13.24
CA GLY A 183 6.40 2.38 12.71
C GLY A 183 7.71 2.01 13.42
N GLY A 184 8.80 2.65 12.99
CA GLY A 184 10.14 2.51 13.60
C GLY A 184 11.07 1.59 12.81
N LYS A 185 12.10 1.06 13.49
CA LYS A 185 13.22 0.33 12.86
C LYS A 185 12.78 -0.92 12.08
N LYS A 186 11.79 -1.66 12.59
CA LYS A 186 11.28 -2.87 11.92
C LYS A 186 10.57 -2.55 10.61
N LEU A 187 9.70 -1.53 10.60
CA LEU A 187 9.04 -1.07 9.38
C LEU A 187 10.05 -0.54 8.38
N LEU A 188 11.04 0.23 8.84
CA LEU A 188 12.11 0.73 7.99
C LEU A 188 12.88 -0.43 7.32
N ALA A 189 13.28 -1.45 8.08
CA ALA A 189 13.98 -2.61 7.54
C ALA A 189 13.13 -3.38 6.52
N ALA A 190 11.86 -3.65 6.83
CA ALA A 190 10.92 -4.30 5.91
C ALA A 190 10.72 -3.50 4.62
N TRP A 191 10.62 -2.17 4.75
CA TRP A 191 10.43 -1.27 3.62
C TRP A 191 11.67 -1.21 2.72
N ILE A 192 12.88 -1.19 3.29
CA ILE A 192 14.14 -1.31 2.54
C ILE A 192 14.22 -2.63 1.78
N GLN A 193 13.89 -3.75 2.44
CA GLN A 193 13.89 -5.06 1.79
C GLN A 193 12.89 -5.14 0.63
N ALA A 194 11.67 -4.62 0.84
CA ALA A 194 10.65 -4.54 -0.21
C ALA A 194 11.10 -3.67 -1.39
N ARG A 195 11.73 -2.52 -1.11
CA ARG A 195 12.29 -1.63 -2.14
C ARG A 195 13.36 -2.35 -2.95
N ASN A 196 14.22 -3.10 -2.26
CA ASN A 196 15.25 -3.96 -2.85
C ASN A 196 14.71 -5.20 -3.57
N ASN A 197 13.39 -5.37 -3.60
CA ASN A 197 12.72 -6.48 -4.25
C ASN A 197 13.21 -7.86 -3.77
N ILE A 198 13.71 -7.91 -2.53
CA ILE A 198 14.24 -9.11 -1.88
C ILE A 198 13.14 -10.12 -1.53
N PRO A 199 12.02 -9.73 -0.89
CA PRO A 199 11.01 -10.71 -0.52
C PRO A 199 10.23 -11.17 -1.75
N ARG A 200 9.90 -12.45 -1.78
CA ARG A 200 8.92 -13.03 -2.69
C ARG A 200 7.52 -12.52 -2.37
N GLY A 201 7.18 -12.47 -1.08
CA GLY A 201 5.83 -12.15 -0.61
C GLY A 201 5.80 -11.08 0.46
N ILE A 202 4.71 -10.32 0.51
CA ILE A 202 4.37 -9.46 1.65
C ILE A 202 2.98 -9.81 2.15
N ILE A 203 2.85 -10.08 3.45
CA ILE A 203 1.57 -10.33 4.11
C ILE A 203 1.41 -9.28 5.20
N GLY A 204 0.27 -8.57 5.25
CA GLY A 204 0.12 -7.51 6.24
C GLY A 204 -1.27 -6.92 6.36
N GLY A 205 -1.37 -5.94 7.26
CA GLY A 205 -2.53 -5.08 7.35
C GLY A 205 -2.66 -4.10 6.18
N PRO A 206 -3.65 -3.18 6.21
CA PRO A 206 -3.95 -2.24 5.14
C PRO A 206 -2.75 -1.40 4.66
N GLY A 207 -1.84 -1.03 5.56
CA GLY A 207 -0.65 -0.22 5.23
C GLY A 207 0.36 -0.89 4.31
N ALA A 208 0.34 -2.22 4.21
CA ALA A 208 1.24 -2.97 3.32
C ALA A 208 0.98 -2.67 1.82
N VAL A 209 -0.17 -2.07 1.49
CA VAL A 209 -0.48 -1.63 0.11
C VAL A 209 0.52 -0.61 -0.44
N PHE A 210 1.25 0.11 0.42
CA PHE A 210 2.29 1.07 0.03
C PHE A 210 3.70 0.46 -0.02
N ALA A 211 3.88 -0.81 0.34
CA ALA A 211 5.20 -1.45 0.31
C ALA A 211 5.78 -1.41 -1.11
N PRO A 212 7.00 -0.94 -1.37
CA PRO A 212 7.52 -0.70 -2.73
C PRO A 212 8.02 -1.97 -3.46
N LEU A 213 7.32 -3.09 -3.30
CA LEU A 213 7.57 -4.34 -4.02
C LEU A 213 7.15 -4.24 -5.50
N GLN A 214 7.99 -4.72 -6.41
CA GLN A 214 7.78 -4.65 -7.87
C GLN A 214 7.34 -5.98 -8.46
N GLN A 215 6.75 -5.96 -9.67
CA GLN A 215 6.36 -7.16 -10.42
C GLN A 215 5.47 -8.09 -9.59
N ILE A 216 4.47 -7.51 -8.91
CA ILE A 216 3.51 -8.29 -8.13
C ILE A 216 2.56 -8.98 -9.12
N GLU A 217 2.50 -10.30 -9.06
CA GLU A 217 1.63 -11.10 -9.94
C GLU A 217 0.28 -11.41 -9.29
N THR A 218 0.24 -11.47 -7.95
CA THR A 218 -1.01 -11.74 -7.21
C THR A 218 -1.19 -10.76 -6.06
N ILE A 219 -2.36 -10.11 -6.02
CA ILE A 219 -2.80 -9.29 -4.88
C ILE A 219 -4.07 -9.90 -4.30
N ILE A 220 -4.01 -10.32 -3.04
CA ILE A 220 -5.15 -10.88 -2.31
C ILE A 220 -5.61 -9.86 -1.27
N VAL A 221 -6.91 -9.60 -1.21
CA VAL A 221 -7.55 -8.77 -0.18
C VAL A 221 -8.60 -9.63 0.53
N ASP A 222 -8.30 -10.09 1.75
CA ASP A 222 -9.26 -10.85 2.56
C ASP A 222 -10.19 -9.92 3.34
N GLU A 223 -11.38 -10.39 3.68
CA GLU A 223 -12.47 -9.59 4.27
C GLU A 223 -12.63 -8.23 3.56
N GLU A 224 -12.67 -8.20 2.23
CA GLU A 224 -12.65 -6.96 1.44
C GLU A 224 -13.74 -5.95 1.78
N SER A 225 -14.84 -6.42 2.40
CA SER A 225 -15.98 -5.64 2.82
C SER A 225 -15.76 -4.97 4.17
N SER A 226 -14.66 -5.29 4.87
CA SER A 226 -14.30 -4.73 6.16
C SER A 226 -14.00 -3.24 6.09
N GLY A 227 -14.57 -2.49 7.04
CA GLY A 227 -14.28 -1.08 7.24
C GLY A 227 -12.83 -0.79 7.64
N ALA A 228 -12.08 -1.78 8.12
CA ALA A 228 -10.68 -1.63 8.53
C ALA A 228 -9.74 -1.20 7.40
N TYR A 229 -10.13 -1.43 6.13
CA TYR A 229 -9.38 -0.93 4.98
C TYR A 229 -9.48 0.58 4.77
N ARG A 230 -10.41 1.26 5.45
CA ARG A 230 -10.52 2.72 5.44
C ARG A 230 -9.69 3.30 6.58
N SER A 231 -8.85 4.29 6.28
CA SER A 231 -8.14 5.02 7.34
C SER A 231 -9.12 5.89 8.14
N TYR A 232 -8.92 5.92 9.46
CA TYR A 232 -9.68 6.78 10.37
C TYR A 232 -9.05 8.17 10.54
N LYS A 233 -7.73 8.28 10.33
CA LYS A 233 -6.97 9.53 10.38
C LYS A 233 -6.67 10.00 8.96
N LYS A 234 -6.54 11.32 8.78
CA LYS A 234 -6.16 11.91 7.50
C LYS A 234 -4.77 11.42 7.05
N PRO A 235 -4.54 11.23 5.74
CA PRO A 235 -5.53 11.31 4.66
C PRO A 235 -6.56 10.17 4.73
N LEU A 236 -7.81 10.45 4.38
CA LEU A 236 -8.90 9.47 4.37
C LEU A 236 -8.83 8.63 3.10
N VAL A 237 -8.19 7.47 3.17
CA VAL A 237 -7.93 6.59 2.04
C VAL A 237 -8.54 5.21 2.27
N ASN A 238 -8.71 4.45 1.19
CA ASN A 238 -9.16 3.07 1.25
C ASN A 238 -8.11 2.14 0.63
N ALA A 239 -7.46 1.33 1.47
CA ALA A 239 -6.40 0.41 1.05
C ALA A 239 -6.89 -0.67 0.09
N ARG A 240 -8.14 -1.15 0.21
CA ARG A 240 -8.74 -2.09 -0.75
C ARG A 240 -8.87 -1.48 -2.15
N THR A 241 -9.17 -0.19 -2.23
CA THR A 241 -9.24 0.55 -3.50
C THR A 241 -7.84 0.79 -4.08
N LEU A 242 -6.87 1.15 -3.24
CA LEU A 242 -5.45 1.25 -3.63
C LEU A 242 -4.91 -0.10 -4.14
N ALA A 243 -5.26 -1.21 -3.48
CA ALA A 243 -4.87 -2.56 -3.88
C ALA A 243 -5.42 -2.90 -5.28
N GLY A 244 -6.67 -2.53 -5.58
CA GLY A 244 -7.26 -2.69 -6.90
C GLY A 244 -6.54 -1.87 -7.99
N LYS A 245 -6.18 -0.61 -7.72
CA LYS A 245 -5.35 0.17 -8.64
C LYS A 245 -3.97 -0.45 -8.80
N ARG A 246 -3.36 -0.91 -7.71
CA ARG A 246 -2.05 -1.56 -7.74
C ARG A 246 -2.06 -2.82 -8.59
N ALA A 247 -3.10 -3.65 -8.50
CA ALA A 247 -3.26 -4.82 -9.35
C ALA A 247 -3.30 -4.44 -10.84
N ARG A 248 -4.01 -3.35 -11.19
CA ARG A 248 -4.03 -2.84 -12.58
C ARG A 248 -2.68 -2.33 -13.07
N LEU A 249 -1.93 -1.66 -12.21
CA LEU A 249 -0.61 -1.12 -12.58
C LEU A 249 0.40 -2.25 -12.82
N GLU A 250 0.36 -3.29 -12.00
CA GLU A 250 1.25 -4.45 -12.11
C GLU A 250 0.71 -5.53 -13.07
N SER A 251 -0.50 -5.39 -13.60
CA SER A 251 -1.23 -6.46 -14.34
C SER A 251 -1.37 -7.76 -13.52
N ALA A 252 -1.53 -7.61 -12.20
CA ALA A 252 -1.65 -8.69 -11.24
C ALA A 252 -3.07 -9.29 -11.23
N LEU A 253 -3.16 -10.58 -10.91
CA LEU A 253 -4.39 -11.21 -10.46
C LEU A 253 -4.87 -10.54 -9.17
N LEU A 254 -6.06 -9.97 -9.18
CA LEU A 254 -6.70 -9.42 -8.00
C LEU A 254 -7.70 -10.43 -7.42
N VAL A 255 -7.41 -10.93 -6.23
CA VAL A 255 -8.32 -11.82 -5.49
C VAL A 255 -9.02 -11.00 -4.42
N LEU A 256 -10.34 -10.92 -4.49
CA LEU A 256 -11.17 -10.32 -3.45
C LEU A 256 -11.90 -11.44 -2.71
N SER A 257 -11.69 -11.48 -1.39
CA SER A 257 -12.13 -12.56 -0.54
C SER A 257 -12.73 -12.06 0.77
N GLY A 258 -13.45 -12.93 1.46
CA GLY A 258 -13.96 -12.69 2.82
C GLY A 258 -15.06 -13.66 3.18
N ARG A 259 -15.69 -13.45 4.33
CA ARG A 259 -16.92 -14.18 4.70
C ARG A 259 -18.12 -13.77 3.85
N VAL A 260 -18.27 -12.47 3.60
CA VAL A 260 -19.38 -11.89 2.86
C VAL A 260 -18.90 -10.84 1.86
N PRO A 261 -19.41 -10.86 0.62
CA PRO A 261 -19.09 -9.84 -0.37
C PRO A 261 -19.69 -8.50 -0.02
N SER A 262 -18.96 -7.42 -0.29
CA SER A 262 -19.52 -6.09 -0.40
C SER A 262 -20.57 -6.05 -1.51
N SER A 263 -21.58 -5.20 -1.36
CA SER A 263 -22.66 -5.04 -2.34
C SER A 263 -22.14 -4.85 -3.76
N ARG A 264 -21.07 -4.07 -3.93
CA ARG A 264 -20.41 -3.84 -5.22
C ARG A 264 -19.86 -5.14 -5.85
N ILE A 265 -19.22 -6.01 -5.06
CA ILE A 265 -18.69 -7.27 -5.57
C ILE A 265 -19.80 -8.31 -5.76
N PHE A 266 -20.81 -8.31 -4.89
CA PHE A 266 -21.98 -9.15 -5.06
C PHE A 266 -22.65 -8.92 -6.42
N LEU A 267 -22.87 -7.65 -6.81
CA LEU A 267 -23.48 -7.29 -8.09
C LEU A 267 -22.59 -7.64 -9.30
N ARG A 268 -21.27 -7.43 -9.19
CA ARG A 268 -20.32 -7.64 -10.30
C ARG A 268 -19.94 -9.10 -10.50
N GLY A 269 -19.57 -9.76 -9.41
CA GLY A 269 -18.96 -11.09 -9.42
C GLY A 269 -19.94 -12.23 -9.25
N LYS A 270 -21.18 -11.95 -8.80
CA LYS A 270 -22.19 -12.95 -8.40
C LYS A 270 -21.54 -14.13 -7.66
N PRO A 271 -20.71 -13.87 -6.62
CA PRO A 271 -19.93 -14.91 -5.98
C PRO A 271 -20.87 -15.97 -5.41
N GLN A 272 -20.55 -17.24 -5.68
CA GLN A 272 -21.30 -18.34 -5.12
C GLN A 272 -20.93 -18.51 -3.65
N SER A 273 -21.92 -18.50 -2.78
CA SER A 273 -21.75 -18.97 -1.41
C SER A 273 -21.68 -20.49 -1.46
N ASN A 274 -20.66 -21.08 -0.86
CA ASN A 274 -20.66 -22.51 -0.54
C ASN A 274 -21.86 -22.82 0.36
N GLU A 275 -22.22 -24.11 0.48
CA GLU A 275 -23.41 -24.61 1.15
C GLU A 275 -23.70 -23.89 2.48
N ARG A 276 -24.97 -23.52 2.68
CA ARG A 276 -25.42 -23.04 3.98
C ARG A 276 -25.15 -24.14 5.01
N PRO A 277 -24.47 -23.87 6.14
CA PRO A 277 -24.44 -24.83 7.23
C PRO A 277 -25.89 -25.16 7.62
N VAL A 278 -26.14 -26.44 7.88
CA VAL A 278 -27.47 -26.96 8.26
C VAL A 278 -28.06 -26.08 9.37
N ARG A 279 -29.29 -25.58 9.17
CA ARG A 279 -30.00 -24.64 10.07
C ARG A 279 -30.43 -25.28 11.41
N ASN A 280 -29.56 -26.05 12.08
CA ASN A 280 -29.96 -26.72 13.31
C ASN A 280 -29.72 -25.88 14.57
N ASN A 281 -28.99 -24.76 14.52
CA ASN A 281 -28.67 -23.96 15.72
C ASN A 281 -28.60 -22.43 15.45
N VAL A 282 -29.65 -21.83 14.88
CA VAL A 282 -29.78 -20.36 14.96
C VAL A 282 -30.23 -20.01 16.38
N ARG A 283 -29.29 -19.57 17.23
CA ARG A 283 -29.60 -18.94 18.51
C ARG A 283 -29.64 -17.43 18.33
N ILE A 284 -30.81 -16.84 18.49
CA ILE A 284 -30.96 -15.39 18.62
C ILE A 284 -30.49 -15.04 20.05
N VAL A 285 -29.50 -14.18 20.17
CA VAL A 285 -28.96 -13.73 21.47
C VAL A 285 -29.20 -12.23 21.57
N ASP A 286 -29.87 -11.77 22.63
CA ASP A 286 -29.95 -10.34 22.94
C ASP A 286 -28.56 -9.88 23.41
N LEU A 287 -27.97 -8.90 22.73
CA LEU A 287 -26.64 -8.38 23.06
C LEU A 287 -26.57 -7.74 24.46
N ARG A 288 -27.71 -7.40 25.07
CA ARG A 288 -27.79 -6.93 26.47
C ARG A 288 -27.63 -8.07 27.48
N GLU A 289 -27.96 -9.31 27.09
CA GLU A 289 -27.86 -10.51 27.92
C GLU A 289 -26.63 -11.37 27.58
N ALA A 290 -25.87 -11.02 26.53
CA ALA A 290 -24.74 -11.81 26.03
C ALA A 290 -23.58 -11.99 27.04
N PHE A 291 -23.51 -11.15 28.08
CA PHE A 291 -22.53 -11.28 29.17
C PHE A 291 -23.06 -12.01 30.41
N ALA A 292 -24.36 -12.32 30.45
CA ALA A 292 -24.97 -13.13 31.50
C ALA A 292 -24.99 -14.60 31.04
N SER A 293 -23.86 -15.28 31.08
CA SER A 293 -23.86 -16.73 30.85
C SER A 293 -24.40 -17.45 32.09
N SER A 294 -25.49 -18.21 31.94
CA SER A 294 -26.00 -19.16 32.95
C SER A 294 -25.33 -20.53 32.90
N VAL A 295 -24.16 -20.65 32.26
CA VAL A 295 -23.45 -21.91 32.08
C VAL A 295 -22.12 -21.83 32.84
N GLN A 296 -21.95 -22.68 33.85
CA GLN A 296 -20.65 -22.90 34.49
C GLN A 296 -19.67 -23.36 33.42
N GLY A 297 -18.62 -22.57 33.19
CA GLY A 297 -17.51 -22.98 32.34
C GLY A 297 -16.95 -24.31 32.82
N VAL A 298 -16.71 -25.23 31.89
CA VAL A 298 -15.95 -26.45 32.17
C VAL A 298 -14.53 -26.01 32.52
N GLY A 299 -14.15 -26.19 33.78
CA GLY A 299 -12.75 -26.24 34.18
C GLY A 299 -12.16 -27.56 33.72
N ASP A 300 -11.10 -27.50 32.93
CA ASP A 300 -9.72 -27.73 33.36
C ASP A 300 -8.75 -27.13 32.32
#